data_AF-A0A920GMR7-F1
#
_entry.id   AF-A0A920GMR7-F1
#
_cell.length_a   1.000
_cell.length_b   1.000
_cell.length_c   1.000
_cell.angle_alpha   90.00
_cell.angle_beta   90.00
_cell.angle_gamma   90.00
#
_symmetry.space_group_name_H-M   'P 1'
#
loop_
_entity.id
_entity.type
_entity.pdbx_description
1 polymer ?
#
loop_
_entity_poly.entity_id
_entity_poly.type
_entity_poly.pdbx_seq_one_letter_code
_entity_poly.pdbx_strand_id
1 'polypeptide(L)'
;MNHNLLLLEEGHCFRDQAISFCGVTERFNRQRFDASSFTTLVHMVSAGLGVTLIPEMARKLETLSSDVIIDQFPDPSPKRSIGVIWRDTSPISSELVDITSAWKKILPLANKK
;
A
#
# COMPACT_ATOMS: atom_id res chain seq x y z
N MET A 1 6.37 1.65 -22.16
CA MET A 1 6.87 0.80 -21.05
C MET A 1 5.78 -0.20 -20.71
N ASN A 2 5.94 -1.47 -21.06
CA ASN A 2 4.96 -2.52 -20.80
C ASN A 2 5.58 -3.47 -19.76
N HIS A 3 5.54 -3.08 -18.48
CA HIS A 3 6.05 -3.90 -17.37
C HIS A 3 4.89 -4.60 -16.67
N ASN A 4 5.09 -5.83 -16.23
CA ASN A 4 4.10 -6.60 -15.48
C ASN A 4 3.88 -5.96 -14.11
N LEU A 5 2.65 -5.54 -13.81
CA LEU A 5 2.29 -5.01 -12.49
C LEU A 5 2.01 -6.17 -11.54
N LEU A 6 2.85 -6.32 -10.52
CA LEU A 6 2.69 -7.28 -9.42
C LEU A 6 1.77 -6.67 -8.36
N LEU A 7 0.77 -7.44 -7.92
CA LEU A 7 -0.28 -6.97 -7.03
C LEU A 7 -0.43 -7.90 -5.82
N LEU A 8 -0.98 -7.36 -4.73
CA LEU A 8 -1.39 -8.20 -3.60
C LEU A 8 -2.54 -9.13 -4.01
N GLU A 9 -2.70 -10.22 -3.27
CA GLU A 9 -3.85 -11.14 -3.37
C GLU A 9 -5.22 -10.42 -3.28
N GLU A 10 -6.26 -11.07 -3.79
CA GLU A 10 -7.64 -10.60 -3.64
C GLU A 10 -8.03 -10.48 -2.16
N GLY A 11 -8.86 -9.50 -1.82
CA GLY A 11 -9.26 -9.20 -0.43
C GLY A 11 -8.43 -8.11 0.26
N HIS A 12 -7.29 -7.71 -0.34
CA HIS A 12 -6.56 -6.53 0.11
C HIS A 12 -7.09 -5.26 -0.56
N CYS A 13 -7.65 -4.31 0.20
CA CYS A 13 -8.15 -3.03 -0.33
C CYS A 13 -7.10 -2.24 -1.13
N PHE A 14 -5.80 -2.48 -0.87
CA PHE A 14 -4.72 -1.85 -1.61
C PHE A 14 -4.58 -2.38 -3.04
N ARG A 15 -4.95 -3.64 -3.32
CA ARG A 15 -5.00 -4.19 -4.68
C ARG A 15 -5.93 -3.35 -5.55
N ASP A 16 -7.15 -3.14 -5.08
CA ASP A 16 -8.17 -2.38 -5.81
C ASP A 16 -7.75 -0.92 -6.01
N GLN A 17 -7.09 -0.34 -5.00
CA GLN A 17 -6.50 0.99 -5.11
C GLN A 17 -5.42 1.03 -6.20
N ALA A 18 -4.48 0.08 -6.22
CA ALA A 18 -3.43 0.03 -7.22
C ALA A 18 -3.98 -0.15 -8.65
N ILE A 19 -5.00 -0.99 -8.83
CA ILE A 19 -5.68 -1.17 -10.13
C ILE A 19 -6.33 0.14 -10.57
N SER A 20 -7.05 0.81 -9.65
CA SER A 20 -7.70 2.09 -9.90
C SER A 20 -6.72 3.20 -10.27
N PHE A 21 -5.59 3.32 -9.56
CA PHE A 21 -4.58 4.34 -9.80
C PHE A 21 -3.79 4.12 -11.10
N CYS A 22 -3.48 2.86 -11.42
CA CYS A 22 -2.67 2.53 -12.60
C CYS A 22 -3.50 2.39 -13.88
N GLY A 23 -4.84 2.52 -13.82
CA GLY A 23 -5.72 2.38 -14.99
C GLY A 23 -5.62 0.99 -15.63
N VAL A 24 -5.26 -0.04 -14.86
CA VAL A 24 -5.02 -1.39 -15.36
C VAL A 24 -6.36 -2.05 -15.64
N THR A 25 -6.65 -2.31 -16.91
CA THR A 25 -7.80 -3.14 -17.27
C THR A 25 -7.47 -4.60 -16.96
N GLU A 26 -8.46 -5.38 -16.48
CA GLU A 26 -8.38 -6.83 -16.18
C GLU A 26 -7.61 -7.64 -17.25
N ARG A 27 -7.61 -7.17 -18.50
CA ARG A 27 -6.92 -7.78 -19.64
C ARG A 27 -5.38 -7.78 -19.52
N PHE A 28 -4.80 -6.86 -18.75
CA PHE A 28 -3.35 -6.77 -18.47
C PHE A 28 -2.92 -7.63 -17.27
N ASN A 29 -3.86 -8.14 -16.46
CA ASN A 29 -3.60 -8.96 -15.28
C ASN A 29 -3.43 -10.46 -15.62
N ARG A 30 -2.79 -10.76 -16.76
CA ARG A 30 -2.66 -12.14 -17.28
C ARG A 30 -1.54 -12.95 -16.61
N GLN A 31 -0.66 -12.32 -15.85
CA GLN A 31 0.30 -12.98 -14.97
C GLN A 31 -0.01 -12.58 -13.52
N ARG A 32 -0.92 -13.35 -12.91
CA ARG A 32 -1.31 -13.19 -11.51
C ARG A 32 -0.17 -13.67 -10.61
N PHE A 33 0.81 -12.80 -10.40
CA PHE A 33 1.70 -12.93 -9.26
C PHE A 33 1.00 -12.29 -8.08
N ASP A 34 0.15 -13.08 -7.43
CA ASP A 34 -0.51 -12.67 -6.22
C ASP A 34 0.42 -12.96 -5.03
N ALA A 35 0.68 -11.95 -4.22
CA ALA A 35 1.44 -12.10 -2.99
C ALA A 35 0.63 -11.61 -1.80
N SER A 36 0.78 -12.29 -0.66
CA SER A 36 0.10 -11.95 0.59
C SER A 36 0.74 -10.79 1.37
N SER A 37 1.90 -10.29 0.94
CA SER A 37 2.62 -9.19 1.62
C SER A 37 3.38 -8.29 0.65
N PHE A 38 3.58 -7.03 1.06
CA PHE A 38 4.45 -6.10 0.34
C PHE A 38 5.90 -6.58 0.27
N THR A 39 6.39 -7.25 1.31
CA THR A 39 7.75 -7.80 1.35
C THR A 39 7.99 -8.76 0.20
N THR A 40 7.05 -9.71 0.00
CA THR A 40 7.13 -10.66 -1.11
C THR A 40 7.08 -9.95 -2.46
N LEU A 41 6.22 -8.94 -2.63
CA LEU A 41 6.16 -8.15 -3.87
C LEU A 41 7.49 -7.46 -4.17
N VAL A 42 8.10 -6.81 -3.18
CA VAL A 42 9.37 -6.10 -3.38
C VAL A 42 10.50 -7.08 -3.70
N HIS A 43 10.54 -8.25 -3.07
CA HIS A 43 11.50 -9.29 -3.44
C HIS A 43 11.31 -9.80 -4.87
N MET A 44 10.06 -9.98 -5.32
CA MET A 44 9.77 -10.36 -6.71
C MET A 44 10.21 -9.27 -7.71
N VAL A 45 10.05 -7.99 -7.37
CA VAL A 45 10.58 -6.87 -8.16
C VAL A 45 12.11 -6.91 -8.21
N SER A 46 12.78 -7.15 -7.08
CA SER A 46 14.24 -7.28 -7.02
C SER A 46 14.75 -8.47 -7.85
N ALA A 47 13.95 -9.54 -7.96
CA ALA A 47 14.19 -10.68 -8.84
C ALA A 47 13.88 -10.42 -10.33
N GLY A 48 13.43 -9.20 -10.68
CA GLY A 48 13.16 -8.80 -12.06
C GLY A 48 11.82 -9.27 -12.63
N LEU A 49 10.87 -9.70 -11.79
CA LEU A 49 9.58 -10.25 -12.26
C LEU A 49 8.58 -9.17 -12.71
N GLY A 50 8.83 -7.90 -12.38
CA GLY A 50 7.96 -6.80 -12.77
C GLY A 50 8.16 -5.55 -11.93
N VAL A 51 7.09 -4.76 -11.82
CA VAL A 51 7.01 -3.56 -10.99
C VAL A 51 5.85 -3.71 -10.02
N THR A 52 5.88 -3.01 -8.90
CA THR A 52 4.77 -3.00 -7.95
C THR A 52 4.56 -1.61 -7.38
N LEU A 53 3.40 -1.41 -6.75
CA LEU A 53 3.12 -0.21 -5.98
C LEU A 53 3.20 -0.53 -4.49
N ILE A 54 3.85 0.34 -3.72
CA ILE A 54 3.87 0.26 -2.26
C ILE A 54 3.40 1.59 -1.66
N PRO A 55 2.67 1.58 -0.53
CA PRO A 55 2.33 2.82 0.16
C PRO A 55 3.56 3.44 0.79
N GLU A 56 3.64 4.78 0.84
CA GLU A 56 4.80 5.51 1.39
C GLU A 56 5.17 5.06 2.81
N MET A 57 4.18 4.71 3.64
CA MET A 57 4.42 4.23 5.01
C MET A 57 5.18 2.90 5.08
N ALA A 58 5.08 2.06 4.05
CA ALA A 58 5.79 0.79 3.97
C ALA A 58 7.16 0.95 3.27
N ARG A 59 7.37 2.04 2.51
CA ARG A 59 8.55 2.29 1.69
C ARG A 59 9.85 1.96 2.41
N LYS A 60 10.08 2.55 3.59
CA LYS A 60 11.33 2.35 4.33
C LYS A 60 11.53 0.90 4.72
N LEU A 61 10.50 0.21 5.21
CA LEU A 61 10.59 -1.14 5.74
C LEU A 61 10.80 -2.17 4.62
N GLU A 62 9.99 -2.09 3.56
CA GLU A 62 9.96 -3.11 2.51
C GLU A 62 11.20 -3.05 1.60
N THR A 63 11.89 -1.92 1.56
CA THR A 63 13.06 -1.71 0.71
C THR A 63 14.40 -1.79 1.45
N LEU A 64 14.40 -2.08 2.76
CA LEU A 64 15.64 -2.16 3.56
C LEU A 64 16.66 -3.17 3.02
N SER A 65 16.19 -4.28 2.48
CA SER A 65 17.02 -5.45 2.12
C SER A 65 16.83 -5.89 0.68
N SER A 66 16.22 -5.04 -0.14
CA SER A 66 15.90 -5.34 -1.53
C SER A 66 16.60 -4.35 -2.43
N ASP A 67 17.32 -4.84 -3.44
CA ASP A 67 17.91 -3.98 -4.46
C ASP A 67 16.81 -3.60 -5.46
N VAL A 68 16.17 -2.45 -5.22
CA VAL A 68 15.09 -1.91 -6.03
C VAL A 68 15.21 -0.39 -6.16
N ILE A 69 14.77 0.12 -7.30
CA ILE A 69 14.65 1.56 -7.53
C ILE A 69 13.21 1.98 -7.20
N ILE A 70 13.08 3.06 -6.44
CA ILE A 70 11.77 3.62 -6.05
C ILE A 70 11.53 4.88 -6.86
N ASP A 71 10.37 4.94 -7.50
CA ASP A 71 9.87 6.15 -8.16
C ASP A 71 8.56 6.61 -7.49
N GLN A 72 8.23 7.89 -7.66
CA GLN A 72 7.03 8.50 -7.09
C GLN A 72 6.07 8.94 -8.19
N PHE A 73 4.76 8.85 -7.93
CA PHE A 73 3.78 9.40 -8.86
C PHE A 73 3.94 10.92 -9.00
N PRO A 74 3.77 11.46 -10.22
CA PRO A 74 3.69 12.89 -10.41
C PRO A 74 2.43 13.44 -9.73
N ASP A 75 2.43 14.74 -9.47
CA ASP A 75 1.24 15.40 -8.93
C ASP A 75 0.10 15.47 -9.97
N PRO A 76 -1.16 15.24 -9.55
CA PRO A 76 -1.59 14.90 -8.20
C PRO A 76 -1.34 13.41 -7.85
N SER A 77 -0.54 13.17 -6.82
CA SER A 77 -0.22 11.82 -6.36
C SER A 77 -1.43 11.14 -5.69
N PRO A 78 -1.59 9.81 -5.83
CA PRO A 78 -2.66 9.07 -5.17
C PRO A 78 -2.55 9.15 -3.65
N LYS A 79 -3.68 9.40 -2.98
CA LYS A 79 -3.76 9.47 -1.51
C LYS A 79 -4.74 8.42 -0.99
N ARG A 80 -4.46 7.90 0.21
CA ARG A 80 -5.38 7.03 0.94
C ARG A 80 -5.57 7.54 2.37
N SER A 81 -6.79 7.45 2.86
CA SER A 81 -7.10 7.72 4.27
C SER A 81 -7.06 6.42 5.05
N ILE A 82 -6.33 6.42 6.17
CA ILE A 82 -6.31 5.29 7.10
C ILE A 82 -7.04 5.72 8.36
N GLY A 83 -7.94 4.87 8.83
CA GLY A 83 -8.76 5.13 10.01
C GLY A 83 -8.87 3.89 10.89
N VAL A 84 -9.31 4.11 12.11
CA VAL A 84 -9.66 3.06 13.06
C VAL A 84 -11.18 2.99 13.09
N ILE A 85 -11.73 1.78 12.99
CA ILE A 85 -13.17 1.54 12.99
C ILE A 85 -13.47 0.55 14.12
N TRP A 86 -14.51 0.83 14.89
CA TRP A 86 -15.03 -0.06 15.92
C TRP A 86 -16.55 -0.01 15.94
N ARG A 87 -17.17 -0.97 16.61
CA ARG A 87 -18.61 -0.97 16.86
C ARG A 87 -18.93 -0.01 18.01
N ASP A 88 -20.04 0.71 17.94
CA ASP A 88 -20.50 1.59 19.01
C ASP A 88 -20.68 0.85 20.34
N THR A 89 -21.03 -0.44 20.29
CA THR A 89 -21.17 -1.32 21.47
C THR A 89 -19.84 -1.82 22.04
N SER A 90 -18.70 -1.32 21.55
CA SER A 90 -17.38 -1.76 22.01
C SER A 90 -17.11 -1.23 23.43
N PRO A 91 -16.83 -2.12 24.41
CA PRO A 91 -16.54 -1.71 25.78
C PRO A 91 -15.21 -0.96 25.91
N ILE A 92 -14.35 -1.02 24.89
CA ILE A 92 -13.02 -0.36 24.86
C ILE A 92 -12.99 0.87 23.94
N SER A 93 -14.15 1.46 23.63
CA SER A 93 -14.25 2.57 22.67
C SER A 93 -13.47 3.81 23.11
N SER A 94 -13.47 4.14 24.41
CA SER A 94 -12.65 5.22 24.99
C SER A 94 -11.15 5.02 24.73
N GLU A 95 -10.66 3.81 24.96
CA GLU A 95 -9.25 3.46 24.80
C GLU A 95 -8.85 3.47 23.32
N LEU A 96 -9.73 3.04 22.43
CA LEU A 96 -9.50 3.13 20.98
C LEU A 96 -9.44 4.59 20.51
N VAL A 97 -10.22 5.49 21.10
CA VAL A 97 -10.12 6.94 20.84
C VAL A 97 -8.78 7.49 21.32
N ASP A 98 -8.31 7.08 22.51
CA ASP A 98 -7.02 7.51 23.05
C ASP A 98 -5.86 7.03 22.18
N ILE A 99 -5.88 5.75 21.77
CA ILE A 99 -4.91 5.16 20.85
C ILE A 99 -4.92 5.91 19.51
N THR A 100 -6.10 6.17 18.95
CA THR A 100 -6.24 6.91 17.69
C THR A 100 -5.67 8.33 17.82
N SER A 101 -5.88 8.98 18.95
CA SER A 101 -5.36 10.33 19.23
C SER A 101 -3.84 10.34 19.40
N ALA A 102 -3.27 9.32 20.03
CA ALA A 102 -1.81 9.13 20.10
C ALA A 102 -1.22 8.84 18.71
N TRP A 103 -1.88 7.97 17.93
CA TRP A 103 -1.42 7.57 16.60
C TRP A 103 -1.38 8.74 15.62
N LYS A 104 -2.37 9.65 15.66
CA LYS A 104 -2.38 10.90 14.88
C LYS A 104 -1.17 11.81 15.14
N LYS A 105 -0.60 11.77 16.36
CA LYS A 105 0.59 12.58 16.71
C LYS A 105 1.88 11.99 16.15
N ILE A 106 1.92 10.67 15.98
CA ILE A 106 3.12 9.93 15.54
C ILE A 106 3.20 9.87 14.01
N LEU A 107 2.07 9.82 13.32
CA LEU A 107 2.03 9.75 11.86
C LEU A 107 2.60 11.03 11.23
N PRO A 108 3.77 10.96 10.54
CA PRO A 108 4.35 12.13 9.88
C PRO A 108 3.59 12.55 8.62
N LEU A 109 2.56 11.79 8.21
CA LEU A 109 1.89 11.93 6.91
C LEU A 109 0.67 12.86 6.93
N ALA A 110 0.24 13.37 8.09
CA ALA A 110 -0.92 14.25 8.18
C ALA A 110 -0.65 15.69 7.69
N ASN A 111 0.62 16.07 7.46
CA ASN A 111 1.01 17.47 7.23
C ASN A 111 1.83 17.74 5.96
N LYS A 112 1.94 16.81 5.01
CA LYS A 112 2.39 17.20 3.65
C LYS A 112 1.19 17.72 2.85
N LYS A 113 0.97 19.02 3.02
CA LYS A 113 0.04 19.83 2.23
C LYS A 113 0.56 19.97 0.82
#